data_AF-A0A149UMQ8-F1
#
_entry.id   AF-A0A149UMQ8-F1
#
_cell.length_a   1.000
_cell.length_b   1.000
_cell.length_c   1.000
_cell.angle_alpha   90.00
_cell.angle_beta   90.00
_cell.angle_gamma   90.00
#
_symmetry.space_group_name_H-M   'P 1'
#
loop_
_entity.id
_entity.type
_entity.pdbx_description
1 polymer ?
#
loop_
_entity_poly.entity_id
_entity_poly.type
_entity_poly.pdbx_seq_one_letter_code
_entity_poly.pdbx_strand_id
1 'polypeptide(L)'
;MKQAARAVASGYWPLFRFDPTMRKSGLNPFRLDSTRPRIPLEDYAYQELRYKTLTRTHPEAAAHMLHQAQAALNERYRLYEDLASRDGSRFLPHWEDVN
;
A
#
# COMPACT_ATOMS: atom_id res chain seq x y z
N MET A 1 14.46 -1.24 13.95
CA MET A 1 13.03 -0.91 13.74
C MET A 1 12.17 -2.06 14.26
N LYS A 2 11.03 -1.76 14.90
CA LYS A 2 10.01 -2.77 15.24
C LYS A 2 9.35 -3.32 13.97
N GLN A 3 8.84 -4.55 13.98
CA GLN A 3 8.35 -5.23 12.77
C GLN A 3 7.22 -4.47 12.03
N ALA A 4 6.30 -3.86 12.77
CA ALA A 4 5.26 -3.01 12.18
C ALA A 4 5.84 -1.81 11.41
N ALA A 5 6.91 -1.19 11.92
CA ALA A 5 7.57 -0.09 11.23
C ALA A 5 8.25 -0.55 9.94
N ARG A 6 8.79 -1.78 9.90
CA ARG A 6 9.33 -2.37 8.66
C ARG A 6 8.24 -2.66 7.64
N ALA A 7 7.07 -3.14 8.08
CA ALA A 7 5.93 -3.38 7.20
C ALA A 7 5.46 -2.10 6.48
N VAL A 8 5.45 -0.98 7.21
CA VAL A 8 5.14 0.34 6.62
C VAL A 8 6.30 0.81 5.73
N ALA A 9 7.55 0.70 6.20
CA ALA A 9 8.72 1.16 5.46
C ALA A 9 8.96 0.39 4.15
N SER A 10 8.58 -0.88 4.07
CA SER A 10 8.67 -1.68 2.84
C SER A 10 7.48 -1.45 1.90
N GLY A 11 6.45 -0.72 2.32
CA GLY A 11 5.18 -0.58 1.59
C GLY A 11 4.31 -1.84 1.62
N TYR A 12 4.68 -2.86 2.40
CA TYR A 12 3.86 -4.05 2.59
C TYR A 12 2.51 -3.68 3.23
N TRP A 13 2.54 -2.74 4.17
CA TRP A 13 1.37 -2.20 4.85
C TRP A 13 1.34 -0.66 4.75
N PRO A 14 0.88 -0.11 3.61
CA PRO A 14 0.71 1.35 3.48
C PRO A 14 -0.39 1.83 4.44
N LEU A 15 -0.21 3.04 4.98
CA LEU A 15 -1.15 3.66 5.90
C LEU A 15 -1.90 4.76 5.16
N PHE A 16 -3.22 4.72 5.18
CA PHE A 16 -4.08 5.72 4.58
C PHE A 16 -5.35 5.91 5.40
N ARG A 17 -6.03 7.02 5.16
CA ARG A 17 -7.36 7.31 5.71
C ARG A 17 -8.29 7.73 4.59
N PHE A 18 -9.57 7.44 4.80
CA PHE A 18 -10.65 7.90 3.95
C PHE A 18 -11.67 8.64 4.81
N ASP A 19 -11.82 9.94 4.59
CA ASP A 19 -12.81 10.78 5.26
C ASP A 19 -13.88 11.24 4.25
N PRO A 20 -15.07 10.61 4.21
CA PRO A 20 -16.11 10.95 3.26
C PRO A 20 -16.61 12.40 3.42
N THR A 21 -16.48 13.00 4.60
CA THR A 21 -17.00 14.35 4.86
C THR A 21 -16.29 15.42 4.04
N MET A 22 -15.04 15.16 3.64
CA MET A 22 -14.22 16.04 2.81
C MET A 22 -14.83 16.32 1.43
N ARG A 23 -15.66 15.41 0.93
CA ARG A 23 -16.39 15.56 -0.34
C ARG A 23 -17.32 16.77 -0.33
N LYS A 24 -17.94 17.09 0.82
CA LYS A 24 -18.84 18.25 0.98
C LYS A 24 -18.12 19.58 0.77
N SER A 25 -16.80 19.60 1.01
CA SER A 25 -15.93 20.76 0.80
C SER A 25 -15.19 20.70 -0.54
N GLY A 26 -15.51 19.75 -1.43
CA GLY A 26 -14.82 19.55 -2.70
C GLY A 26 -13.37 19.07 -2.57
N LEU A 27 -12.98 18.56 -1.40
CA LEU A 27 -11.61 18.10 -1.12
C LEU A 27 -11.47 16.59 -1.35
N ASN A 28 -10.23 16.14 -1.58
CA ASN A 28 -9.94 14.71 -1.72
C ASN A 28 -10.18 13.98 -0.37
N PRO A 29 -11.11 13.01 -0.32
CA PRO A 29 -11.39 12.25 0.89
C PRO A 29 -10.32 11.21 1.21
N PHE A 30 -9.49 10.82 0.24
CA PHE A 30 -8.43 9.85 0.42
C PHE A 30 -7.10 10.54 0.75
N ARG A 31 -6.47 10.10 1.84
CA ARG A 31 -5.15 10.58 2.27
C ARG A 31 -4.21 9.42 2.49
N LEU A 32 -3.08 9.43 1.78
CA LEU A 32 -1.98 8.50 2.01
C LEU A 32 -1.06 9.09 3.10
N ASP A 33 -1.01 8.43 4.26
CA ASP A 33 -0.23 8.89 5.43
C ASP A 33 1.16 8.26 5.49
N SER A 34 1.34 7.05 4.93
CA SER A 34 2.67 6.44 4.79
C SER A 34 3.46 7.11 3.68
N THR A 35 4.79 7.18 3.86
CA THR A 35 5.72 7.60 2.80
C THR A 35 5.95 6.47 1.79
N ARG A 36 6.56 6.82 0.63
CA ARG A 36 7.06 5.83 -0.35
C ARG A 36 7.87 4.72 0.34
N PRO A 37 7.81 3.47 -0.18
CA PRO A 37 8.67 2.40 0.29
C PRO A 37 10.14 2.84 0.29
N ARG A 38 10.84 2.60 1.40
CA ARG A 38 12.25 2.99 1.60
C ARG A 38 13.18 1.80 1.80
N ILE A 39 12.63 0.61 2.00
CA ILE A 39 13.35 -0.67 2.05
C ILE A 39 12.70 -1.66 1.09
N PRO A 40 13.45 -2.64 0.55
CA PRO A 40 12.89 -3.75 -0.20
C PRO A 40 11.86 -4.56 0.60
N LEU A 41 10.93 -5.21 -0.09
CA LEU A 41 9.98 -6.14 0.52
C LEU A 41 10.70 -7.32 1.20
N GLU A 42 11.82 -7.75 0.62
CA GLU A 42 12.67 -8.81 1.16
C GLU A 42 13.09 -8.55 2.61
N ASP A 43 13.57 -7.33 2.90
CA ASP A 43 14.05 -6.90 4.22
C ASP A 43 12.96 -6.95 5.29
N TYR A 44 11.70 -6.87 4.89
CA TYR A 44 10.55 -7.09 5.76
C TYR A 44 10.15 -8.58 5.82
N ALA A 45 9.91 -9.20 4.66
CA ALA A 45 9.33 -10.54 4.54
C ALA A 45 10.25 -11.61 5.15
N TYR A 46 11.55 -11.56 4.86
CA TYR A 46 12.52 -12.53 5.40
C TYR A 46 12.93 -12.23 6.84
N GLN A 47 12.16 -11.44 7.58
CA GLN A 47 12.21 -11.39 9.04
C GLN A 47 11.14 -12.30 9.68
N GLU A 48 10.23 -12.87 8.89
CA GLU A 48 9.12 -13.68 9.38
C GLU A 48 9.24 -15.14 8.92
N LEU A 49 9.03 -16.07 9.86
CA LEU A 49 9.16 -17.50 9.60
C LEU A 49 8.24 -17.97 8.46
N ARG A 50 7.03 -17.39 8.36
CA ARG A 50 6.05 -17.74 7.33
C ARG A 50 6.56 -17.58 5.89
N TYR A 51 7.51 -16.67 5.64
CA TYR A 51 8.13 -16.52 4.33
C TYR A 51 9.44 -17.31 4.23
N LYS A 52 10.23 -17.37 5.31
CA LYS A 52 11.50 -18.14 5.34
C LYS A 52 11.32 -19.64 5.11
N THR A 53 10.20 -20.23 5.52
CA THR A 53 9.97 -21.67 5.28
C THR A 53 9.95 -21.99 3.78
N LEU A 54 9.39 -21.10 2.96
CA LEU A 54 9.34 -21.30 1.51
C LEU A 54 10.72 -21.16 0.86
N THR A 55 11.56 -20.23 1.33
CA THR A 55 12.93 -20.07 0.79
C THR A 55 13.81 -21.28 1.01
N ARG A 56 13.57 -22.03 2.10
CA ARG A 56 14.31 -23.26 2.43
C ARG A 56 13.82 -24.48 1.65
N THR A 57 12.51 -24.56 1.38
CA THR A 57 11.89 -25.74 0.77
C THR A 57 11.81 -25.62 -0.75
N HIS A 58 11.59 -24.42 -1.29
CA HIS A 58 11.41 -24.14 -2.71
C HIS A 58 12.07 -22.79 -3.07
N PRO A 59 13.41 -22.71 -3.08
CA PRO A 59 14.14 -21.44 -3.21
C PRO A 59 13.84 -20.70 -4.51
N GLU A 60 13.76 -21.39 -5.65
CA GLU A 60 13.48 -20.76 -6.95
C GLU A 60 12.07 -20.15 -7.01
N ALA A 61 11.07 -20.90 -6.54
CA ALA A 61 9.70 -20.40 -6.45
C ALA A 61 9.61 -19.21 -5.47
N ALA A 62 10.30 -19.28 -4.34
CA ALA A 62 10.33 -18.18 -3.37
C ALA A 62 10.90 -16.89 -3.97
N ALA A 63 11.99 -16.98 -4.74
CA ALA A 63 12.59 -15.85 -5.43
C ALA A 63 11.65 -15.27 -6.49
N HIS A 64 11.01 -16.12 -7.29
CA HIS A 64 10.05 -15.70 -8.30
C HIS A 64 8.84 -14.97 -7.69
N MET A 65 8.27 -15.53 -6.62
CA MET A 65 7.13 -14.93 -5.91
C MET A 65 7.51 -13.62 -5.22
N LEU A 66 8.71 -13.51 -4.66
CA LEU A 66 9.19 -12.27 -4.06
C LEU A 66 9.30 -11.15 -5.11
N HIS A 67 9.83 -11.46 -6.30
CA HIS A 67 9.92 -10.49 -7.40
C HIS A 67 8.52 -10.01 -7.83
N GLN A 68 7.57 -10.93 -8.01
CA GLN A 68 6.18 -10.58 -8.33
C GLN A 68 5.52 -9.74 -7.23
N ALA A 69 5.72 -10.11 -5.97
CA ALA A 69 5.17 -9.39 -4.82
C ALA A 69 5.73 -7.97 -4.71
N GLN A 70 7.04 -7.77 -4.96
CA GLN A 70 7.65 -6.45 -4.99
C GLN A 70 7.05 -5.57 -6.10
N ALA A 71 6.88 -6.13 -7.31
CA ALA A 71 6.27 -5.42 -8.43
C ALA A 71 4.82 -5.01 -8.13
N ALA A 72 4.01 -5.93 -7.61
CA ALA A 72 2.61 -5.68 -7.23
C ALA A 72 2.50 -4.62 -6.12
N LEU A 73 3.41 -4.66 -5.14
CA LEU A 73 3.48 -3.67 -4.06
C LEU A 73 3.80 -2.28 -4.61
N ASN A 74 4.80 -2.17 -5.48
CA ASN A 74 5.18 -0.90 -6.11
C ASN A 74 4.00 -0.30 -6.89
N GLU A 75 3.30 -1.14 -7.65
CA GLU A 75 2.12 -0.71 -8.42
C GLU A 75 0.97 -0.27 -7.50
N ARG A 76 0.66 -1.04 -6.45
CA ARG A 76 -0.35 -0.66 -5.44
C ARG A 76 -0.01 0.68 -4.81
N TYR A 77 1.25 0.92 -4.47
CA TYR A 77 1.68 2.19 -3.89
C TYR A 77 1.48 3.33 -4.88
N ARG A 78 1.87 3.15 -6.15
CA ARG A 78 1.66 4.14 -7.23
C ARG A 78 0.19 4.50 -7.40
N LEU A 79 -0.71 3.51 -7.33
CA LEU A 79 -2.16 3.75 -7.40
C LEU A 79 -2.67 4.57 -6.21
N TYR A 80 -2.14 4.37 -5.01
CA TYR A 80 -2.50 5.17 -3.85
C TYR A 80 -1.96 6.59 -3.93
N GLU A 81 -0.77 6.80 -4.50
CA GLU A 81 -0.27 8.15 -4.78
C GLU A 81 -1.15 8.87 -5.79
N ASP A 82 -1.53 8.20 -6.88
CA ASP A 82 -2.48 8.73 -7.85
C ASP A 82 -3.78 9.12 -7.15
N LEU A 83 -4.36 8.21 -6.37
CA LEU A 83 -5.60 8.45 -5.64
C LEU A 83 -5.51 9.65 -4.68
N ALA A 84 -4.39 9.81 -3.98
CA ALA A 84 -4.14 10.94 -3.08
C ALA A 84 -3.89 12.27 -3.81
N SER A 85 -3.46 12.21 -5.08
CA SER A 85 -3.21 13.38 -5.92
C SER A 85 -4.44 13.89 -6.67
N ARG A 86 -5.51 13.09 -6.74
CA ARG A 86 -6.75 13.46 -7.45
C ARG A 86 -7.43 14.65 -6.81
N ASP A 87 -8.05 15.45 -7.66
CA ASP A 87 -8.98 16.50 -7.24
C ASP A 87 -10.25 15.91 -6.60
N GLY A 88 -10.85 16.62 -5.64
CA GLY A 88 -12.03 16.15 -4.90
C GLY A 88 -13.26 15.91 -5.78
N SER A 89 -13.37 16.59 -6.94
CA SER A 89 -14.44 16.35 -7.92
C SER A 89 -14.48 14.92 -8.45
N ARG A 90 -13.35 14.20 -8.44
CA ARG A 90 -13.28 12.78 -8.86
C ARG A 90 -13.95 11.82 -7.90
N PHE A 91 -14.38 12.30 -6.74
CA PHE A 91 -15.08 11.54 -5.71
C PHE A 91 -16.54 11.96 -5.53
N LEU A 92 -17.06 12.80 -6.44
CA LEU A 92 -18.43 13.29 -6.53
C LEU A 92 -19.09 12.85 -7.86
N PRO A 93 -20.44 12.78 -7.93
CA PRO A 93 -21.40 12.87 -6.83
C PRO A 93 -21.41 11.60 -5.97
N HIS A 94 -21.68 11.75 -4.68
CA HIS A 94 -21.95 10.61 -3.80
C HIS A 94 -23.39 10.12 -4.00
N TRP A 95 -23.69 8.87 -3.64
CA TRP A 95 -25.06 8.34 -3.74
C TRP A 95 -26.06 9.13 -2.88
N GLU A 96 -25.60 9.83 -1.84
CA GLU A 96 -26.42 10.75 -1.03
C GLU A 96 -26.74 12.07 -1.75
N ASP A 97 -25.98 12.44 -2.78
CA ASP A 97 -26.17 13.66 -3.57
C ASP A 97 -27.15 13.45 -4.74
N VAL A 98 -27.56 12.21 -5.00
CA VAL A 98 -28.48 11.83 -6.07
C VAL A 98 -29.84 11.53 -5.46
N ASN A 99 -30.69 12.56 -5.35
CA ASN A 99 -32.14 12.43 -5.21
C ASN A 99 -32.81 12.90 -6.50
#